data_AF-A0A1H3HYK3-F1
#
_entry.id   AF-A0A1H3HYK3-F1
#
_cell.length_a   1.000
_cell.length_b   1.000
_cell.length_c   1.000
_cell.angle_alpha   90.00
_cell.angle_beta   90.00
_cell.angle_gamma   90.00
#
_symmetry.space_group_name_H-M   'P 1'
#
loop_
_entity.id
_entity.type
_entity.pdbx_description
1 polymer ?
#
loop_
_entity_poly.entity_id
_entity_poly.type
_entity_poly.pdbx_seq_one_letter_code
_entity_poly.pdbx_strand_id
1 'polypeptide(L)'
;MTAVHAQTGSVGIGVAVPNASAALDVTSTTKGMLVPRLTTAQRTAISSPAQGLLVFQTDGTQPGFYYNASATTTANWVWLPDKAGAGDNLGNGTATSAVKLNNFSLSNNGSGGITISDAGQVTVTGNSIVTGTSTVSGNGNVGGTLAVGTTSAPVGSAALEVSSTSKGLLPPRLTLAQRTTISSPAVGLLIVQTDNTPGLYQYTATGWSTVGAGNYTAESNSNAPAPTTAITVNPAVTNIVYTNNSAGNGAVTLGTGTEGQRLVIVNNDNEFLTVVSSSGTGNILSKYAARYIYTSGAWRRES
;
A
#
# COMPACT_ATOMS: atom_id res chain seq x y z
N MET A 1 33.27 -26.88 74.01
CA MET A 1 32.54 -25.67 74.42
C MET A 1 31.06 -26.01 74.46
N THR A 2 30.47 -26.01 75.64
CA THR A 2 29.02 -26.14 75.83
C THR A 2 28.36 -24.89 75.26
N ALA A 3 27.46 -25.03 74.30
CA ALA A 3 26.75 -23.88 73.73
C ALA A 3 25.88 -23.25 74.83
N VAL A 4 26.18 -22.01 75.19
CA VAL A 4 25.28 -21.16 75.96
C VAL A 4 24.15 -20.76 75.01
N HIS A 5 23.00 -21.41 75.12
CA HIS A 5 21.79 -20.97 74.42
C HIS A 5 21.24 -19.75 75.17
N ALA A 6 21.31 -18.57 74.54
CA ALA A 6 20.76 -17.35 75.10
C ALA A 6 19.22 -17.35 75.02
N GLN A 7 18.58 -16.88 76.09
CA GLN A 7 17.17 -16.50 76.27
C GLN A 7 16.12 -17.52 75.77
N THR A 8 15.52 -18.28 76.70
CA THR A 8 14.29 -19.04 76.45
C THR A 8 13.10 -18.06 76.32
N GLY A 9 12.86 -17.50 75.13
CA GLY A 9 11.74 -16.56 74.88
C GLY A 9 11.94 -15.66 73.65
N SER A 10 11.07 -14.66 73.49
CA SER A 10 11.19 -13.61 72.46
C SER A 10 12.23 -12.56 72.87
N VAL A 11 13.10 -12.16 71.94
CA VAL A 11 14.06 -11.09 72.14
C VAL A 11 13.47 -9.75 71.71
N GLY A 12 13.41 -8.77 72.62
CA GLY A 12 13.03 -7.40 72.31
C GLY A 12 14.23 -6.46 72.28
N ILE A 13 14.39 -5.68 71.22
CA ILE A 13 15.38 -4.60 71.11
C ILE A 13 14.63 -3.29 70.87
N GLY A 14 14.60 -2.42 71.88
CA GLY A 14 13.87 -1.14 71.79
C GLY A 14 12.34 -1.26 71.92
N VAL A 15 11.83 -2.43 72.34
CA VAL A 15 10.41 -2.71 72.59
C VAL A 15 10.26 -3.46 73.92
N ALA A 16 9.31 -3.05 74.76
CA ALA A 16 9.12 -3.62 76.11
C ALA A 16 8.35 -4.95 76.10
N VAL A 17 7.40 -5.09 75.17
CA VAL A 17 6.62 -6.31 74.96
C VAL A 17 6.78 -6.67 73.48
N PRO A 18 7.73 -7.56 73.13
CA PRO A 18 7.86 -8.07 71.77
C PRO A 18 6.52 -8.61 71.29
N ASN A 19 6.25 -8.47 69.99
CA ASN A 19 5.08 -9.09 69.39
C ASN A 19 5.07 -10.59 69.72
N ALA A 20 3.92 -11.11 70.15
CA ALA A 20 3.79 -12.51 70.56
C ALA A 20 4.12 -13.53 69.44
N SER A 21 4.11 -13.10 68.17
CA SER A 21 4.50 -13.92 67.02
C SER A 21 5.98 -13.78 66.62
N ALA A 22 6.76 -12.93 67.28
CA ALA A 22 8.15 -12.66 66.94
C ALA A 22 9.14 -13.35 67.90
N ALA A 23 10.08 -14.11 67.34
CA ALA A 23 11.25 -14.57 68.08
C ALA A 23 12.26 -13.43 68.36
N LEU A 24 12.29 -12.42 67.48
CA LEU A 24 13.07 -11.19 67.61
C LEU A 24 12.21 -10.01 67.13
N ASP A 25 11.99 -9.02 68.00
CA ASP A 25 11.29 -7.77 67.70
C ASP A 25 12.22 -6.59 67.95
N VAL A 26 12.47 -5.79 66.90
CA VAL A 26 13.40 -4.67 66.93
C VAL A 26 12.65 -3.40 66.54
N THR A 27 12.56 -2.46 67.47
CA THR A 27 11.98 -1.13 67.24
C THR A 27 13.06 -0.06 67.40
N SER A 28 13.29 0.71 66.34
CA SER A 28 14.15 1.89 66.37
C SER A 28 13.70 2.88 65.30
N THR A 29 13.74 4.17 65.62
CA THR A 29 13.48 5.26 64.66
C THR A 29 14.75 5.80 63.99
N THR A 30 15.93 5.40 64.47
CA THR A 30 17.23 5.96 64.04
C THR A 30 18.27 4.91 63.68
N LYS A 31 18.02 3.62 63.96
CA LYS A 31 18.95 2.52 63.69
C LYS A 31 18.26 1.41 62.89
N GLY A 32 19.06 0.68 62.11
CA GLY A 32 18.64 -0.53 61.41
C GLY A 32 19.28 -1.79 61.98
N MET A 33 19.01 -2.93 61.34
CA MET A 33 19.63 -4.21 61.67
C MET A 33 20.73 -4.55 60.64
N LEU A 34 21.94 -4.82 61.12
CA LEU A 34 22.97 -5.44 60.32
C LEU A 34 22.89 -6.96 60.49
N VAL A 35 22.69 -7.67 59.38
CA VAL A 35 22.90 -9.12 59.31
C VAL A 35 24.41 -9.43 59.26
N PRO A 36 24.85 -10.69 59.48
CA PRO A 36 26.26 -11.05 59.35
C PRO A 36 26.86 -10.55 58.03
N ARG A 37 27.93 -9.76 58.15
CA ARG A 37 28.66 -9.15 57.03
C ARG A 37 29.89 -9.97 56.74
N LEU A 38 29.93 -10.62 55.58
CA LEU A 38 30.92 -11.64 55.25
C LEU A 38 31.58 -11.31 53.91
N THR A 39 32.85 -11.68 53.74
CA THR A 39 33.46 -11.80 52.42
C THR A 39 32.86 -12.99 51.66
N THR A 40 33.08 -13.03 50.35
CA THR A 40 32.68 -14.13 49.46
C THR A 40 33.26 -15.45 49.97
N ALA A 41 34.53 -15.43 50.37
CA ALA A 41 35.20 -16.59 50.96
C ALA A 41 34.57 -17.00 52.30
N GLN A 42 34.22 -16.04 53.17
CA GLN A 42 33.58 -16.34 54.46
C GLN A 42 32.15 -16.89 54.29
N ARG A 43 31.35 -16.32 53.39
CA ARG A 43 29.99 -16.80 53.08
C ARG A 43 30.01 -18.23 52.52
N THR A 44 30.93 -18.50 51.60
CA THR A 44 31.07 -19.83 50.97
C THR A 44 31.66 -20.87 51.93
N ALA A 45 32.41 -20.44 52.94
CA ALA A 45 32.94 -21.30 54.00
C ALA A 45 31.92 -21.68 55.08
N ILE A 46 30.68 -21.14 55.06
CA ILE A 46 29.63 -21.54 56.00
C ILE A 46 29.26 -23.00 55.71
N SER A 47 29.60 -23.91 56.63
CA SER A 47 29.22 -25.31 56.55
C SER A 47 27.73 -25.48 56.83
N SER A 48 26.99 -26.15 55.93
CA SER A 48 25.56 -26.48 56.09
C SER A 48 24.70 -25.26 56.47
N PRO A 49 24.67 -24.17 55.67
CA PRO A 49 23.85 -23.00 55.99
C PRO A 49 22.36 -23.38 56.02
N ALA A 50 21.60 -22.82 56.96
CA ALA A 50 20.16 -23.02 57.03
C ALA A 50 19.46 -22.44 55.78
N GLN A 51 18.34 -23.04 55.36
CA GLN A 51 17.49 -22.43 54.33
C GLN A 51 16.97 -21.08 54.83
N GLY A 52 17.02 -20.06 53.98
CA GLY A 52 16.64 -18.69 54.32
C GLY A 52 17.69 -17.91 55.11
N LEU A 53 18.88 -18.49 55.41
CA LEU A 53 19.96 -17.77 56.08
C LEU A 53 20.35 -16.53 55.27
N LEU A 54 20.08 -15.35 55.81
CA LEU A 54 20.36 -14.05 55.20
C LEU A 54 21.72 -13.52 55.66
N VAL A 55 22.57 -13.15 54.71
CA VAL A 55 23.88 -12.52 54.95
C VAL A 55 24.07 -11.34 54.02
N PHE A 56 24.98 -10.45 54.38
CA PHE A 56 25.43 -9.38 53.50
C PHE A 56 26.86 -9.67 53.04
N GLN A 57 27.07 -9.84 51.74
CA GLN A 57 28.41 -10.00 51.17
C GLN A 57 29.07 -8.63 50.98
N THR A 58 30.27 -8.44 51.51
CA THR A 58 30.98 -7.14 51.51
C THR A 58 31.99 -6.96 50.38
N ASP A 59 32.28 -8.00 49.61
CA ASP A 59 33.26 -7.99 48.53
C ASP A 59 32.77 -8.77 47.28
N GLY A 60 33.66 -8.95 46.31
CA GLY A 60 33.38 -9.63 45.06
C GLY A 60 32.70 -8.74 44.02
N THR A 61 32.32 -9.34 42.89
CA THR A 61 31.66 -8.63 41.77
C THR A 61 30.20 -8.30 42.05
N GLN A 62 29.58 -8.97 43.02
CA GLN A 62 28.17 -8.81 43.40
C GLN A 62 28.04 -8.67 44.93
N PRO A 63 28.52 -7.55 45.53
CA PRO A 63 28.24 -7.26 46.93
C PRO A 63 26.73 -7.04 47.14
N GLY A 64 26.21 -7.38 48.32
CA GLY A 64 24.79 -7.20 48.63
C GLY A 64 24.20 -8.32 49.48
N PHE A 65 22.87 -8.36 49.54
CA PHE A 65 22.15 -9.38 50.29
C PHE A 65 22.15 -10.72 49.55
N TYR A 66 22.45 -11.78 50.29
CA TYR A 66 22.32 -13.15 49.83
C TYR A 66 21.51 -13.95 50.83
N TYR A 67 20.65 -14.82 50.33
CA TYR A 67 20.04 -15.85 51.16
C TYR A 67 20.39 -17.24 50.62
N ASN A 68 20.50 -18.22 51.52
CA ASN A 68 20.61 -19.61 51.09
C ASN A 68 19.22 -20.14 50.71
N ALA A 69 19.00 -20.42 49.43
CA ALA A 69 17.76 -20.99 48.93
C ALA A 69 17.70 -22.53 49.11
N SER A 70 18.83 -23.18 49.40
CA SER A 70 18.91 -24.63 49.52
C SER A 70 18.26 -25.14 50.82
N ALA A 71 17.42 -26.17 50.68
CA ALA A 71 16.91 -26.97 51.79
C ALA A 71 17.85 -28.14 52.19
N THR A 72 18.99 -28.28 51.51
CA THR A 72 19.95 -29.37 51.73
C THR A 72 21.23 -28.85 52.40
N THR A 73 22.15 -29.75 52.75
CA THR A 73 23.46 -29.41 53.34
C THR A 73 24.39 -28.69 52.36
N THR A 74 24.11 -28.75 51.05
CA THR A 74 24.87 -28.02 50.04
C THR A 74 24.28 -26.62 49.88
N ALA A 75 25.10 -25.59 50.07
CA ALA A 75 24.66 -24.21 49.97
C ALA A 75 24.23 -23.85 48.53
N ASN A 76 23.11 -23.13 48.40
CA ASN A 76 22.71 -22.46 47.17
C ASN A 76 22.44 -20.99 47.49
N TRP A 77 23.44 -20.15 47.29
CA TRP A 77 23.33 -18.75 47.60
C TRP A 77 22.72 -17.95 46.45
N VAL A 78 21.57 -17.33 46.70
CA VAL A 78 20.88 -16.46 45.75
C VAL A 78 21.12 -15.02 46.16
N TRP A 79 21.62 -14.22 45.23
CA TRP A 79 21.73 -12.77 45.37
C TRP A 79 20.33 -12.15 45.25
N LEU A 80 20.00 -11.23 46.15
CA LEU A 80 18.81 -10.39 46.04
C LEU A 80 19.20 -9.14 45.22
N PRO A 81 18.82 -9.07 43.94
CA PRO A 81 19.24 -7.97 43.08
C PRO A 81 18.68 -6.65 43.60
N ASP A 82 19.43 -5.57 43.40
CA ASP A 82 18.81 -4.26 43.43
C ASP A 82 17.84 -4.11 42.26
N LYS A 83 16.89 -3.18 42.37
CA LYS A 83 15.89 -2.90 41.32
C LYS A 83 16.52 -2.64 39.95
N ALA A 84 17.79 -2.24 39.89
CA ALA A 84 18.50 -2.00 38.63
C ALA A 84 18.94 -3.28 37.90
N GLY A 85 19.00 -4.44 38.58
CA GLY A 85 19.44 -5.72 38.00
C GLY A 85 18.32 -6.67 37.51
N ALA A 86 17.05 -6.36 37.79
CA ALA A 86 15.90 -7.19 37.36
C ALA A 86 15.16 -6.51 36.20
N GLY A 87 15.37 -7.00 34.98
CA GLY A 87 14.58 -6.57 33.82
C GLY A 87 13.08 -6.74 34.07
N ASP A 88 12.29 -5.82 33.56
CA ASP A 88 10.87 -5.68 33.85
C ASP A 88 10.01 -6.86 33.31
N ASN A 89 9.15 -7.44 34.15
CA ASN A 89 8.25 -8.56 33.84
C ASN A 89 6.79 -8.12 34.10
N LEU A 90 6.26 -7.26 33.22
CA LEU A 90 5.09 -6.39 33.49
C LEU A 90 3.70 -7.06 33.57
N GLY A 91 3.54 -8.37 33.39
CA GLY A 91 2.20 -8.99 33.37
C GLY A 91 1.27 -8.43 32.28
N ASN A 92 -0.06 -8.48 32.48
CA ASN A 92 -1.07 -8.06 31.49
C ASN A 92 -1.53 -6.61 31.75
N GLY A 93 -1.33 -5.69 30.78
CA GLY A 93 -1.62 -4.26 30.93
C GLY A 93 -2.50 -3.67 29.82
N THR A 94 -3.40 -2.74 30.18
CA THR A 94 -4.24 -1.98 29.23
C THR A 94 -3.68 -0.57 29.06
N ALA A 95 -3.22 -0.22 27.86
CA ALA A 95 -2.71 1.11 27.57
C ALA A 95 -3.87 2.10 27.34
N THR A 96 -3.97 3.13 28.18
CA THR A 96 -4.94 4.23 28.03
C THR A 96 -4.39 5.38 27.16
N SER A 97 -3.23 5.19 26.54
CA SER A 97 -2.52 6.13 25.66
C SER A 97 -1.62 5.37 24.70
N ALA A 98 -1.17 6.01 23.62
CA ALA A 98 -0.32 5.38 22.60
C ALA A 98 1.03 4.88 23.20
N VAL A 99 1.36 3.61 22.95
CA VAL A 99 2.58 2.97 23.43
C VAL A 99 3.74 3.27 22.47
N LYS A 100 4.70 4.09 22.92
CA LYS A 100 5.91 4.43 22.16
C LYS A 100 7.03 3.45 22.52
N LEU A 101 7.51 2.65 21.55
CA LEU A 101 8.42 1.51 21.78
C LEU A 101 9.84 1.69 21.22
N ASN A 102 10.22 2.91 20.82
CA ASN A 102 11.48 3.16 20.10
C ASN A 102 11.66 2.15 18.93
N ASN A 103 12.58 1.18 19.07
CA ASN A 103 12.97 0.21 18.03
C ASN A 103 12.60 -1.25 18.40
N PHE A 104 11.57 -1.47 19.24
CA PHE A 104 11.09 -2.80 19.64
C PHE A 104 9.75 -3.17 18.97
N SER A 105 9.56 -4.45 18.64
CA SER A 105 8.29 -5.00 18.11
C SER A 105 7.35 -5.44 19.23
N LEU A 106 6.03 -5.23 19.09
CA LEU A 106 5.04 -6.00 19.85
C LEU A 106 4.91 -7.39 19.19
N SER A 107 5.63 -8.39 19.68
CA SER A 107 5.49 -9.77 19.20
C SER A 107 5.44 -10.79 20.35
N ASN A 108 4.50 -11.73 20.27
CA ASN A 108 4.44 -12.93 21.11
C ASN A 108 5.25 -14.06 20.45
N ASN A 109 6.54 -13.82 20.25
CA ASN A 109 7.51 -14.86 19.88
C ASN A 109 7.04 -15.86 18.79
N GLY A 110 6.53 -15.37 17.65
CA GLY A 110 5.95 -16.17 16.57
C GLY A 110 5.90 -15.48 15.20
N SER A 111 5.56 -16.24 14.16
CA SER A 111 5.47 -15.79 12.75
C SER A 111 4.24 -14.91 12.53
N GLY A 112 4.40 -13.59 12.64
CA GLY A 112 3.33 -12.61 12.40
C GLY A 112 3.30 -11.52 13.48
N GLY A 113 3.90 -10.36 13.19
CA GLY A 113 3.89 -9.20 14.09
C GLY A 113 4.25 -7.89 13.36
N ILE A 114 4.06 -6.76 14.04
CA ILE A 114 4.54 -5.44 13.62
C ILE A 114 5.95 -5.26 14.19
N THR A 115 6.96 -5.35 13.32
CA THR A 115 8.35 -5.09 13.70
C THR A 115 8.72 -3.66 13.32
N ILE A 116 9.26 -2.90 14.27
CA ILE A 116 9.89 -1.60 14.00
C ILE A 116 11.40 -1.86 14.07
N SER A 117 12.10 -1.79 12.94
CA SER A 117 13.55 -2.01 12.91
C SER A 117 14.32 -0.86 13.56
N ASP A 118 15.62 -1.05 13.77
CA ASP A 118 16.50 -0.01 14.25
C ASP A 118 16.61 1.22 13.32
N ALA A 119 16.41 0.99 12.03
CA ALA A 119 16.27 1.99 10.98
C ALA A 119 14.85 2.58 10.84
N GLY A 120 13.92 2.25 11.75
CA GLY A 120 12.54 2.77 11.74
C GLY A 120 11.62 2.13 10.69
N GLN A 121 12.03 1.03 10.05
CA GLN A 121 11.16 0.32 9.09
C GLN A 121 10.06 -0.43 9.83
N VAL A 122 8.81 -0.18 9.44
CA VAL A 122 7.65 -0.91 9.96
C VAL A 122 7.39 -2.10 9.05
N THR A 123 7.67 -3.31 9.53
CA THR A 123 7.36 -4.56 8.83
C THR A 123 6.10 -5.17 9.44
N VAL A 124 5.07 -5.33 8.63
CA VAL A 124 3.88 -6.12 8.99
C VAL A 124 4.01 -7.47 8.31
N THR A 125 4.23 -8.53 9.08
CA THR A 125 4.28 -9.90 8.51
C THR A 125 2.85 -10.42 8.36
N GLY A 126 2.39 -10.65 7.13
CA GLY A 126 1.02 -11.10 6.80
C GLY A 126 0.18 -10.04 6.08
N ASN A 127 -1.14 -10.20 6.10
CA ASN A 127 -2.07 -9.25 5.46
C ASN A 127 -2.22 -7.98 6.31
N SER A 128 -1.85 -6.82 5.75
CA SER A 128 -2.13 -5.51 6.35
C SER A 128 -3.45 -4.95 5.80
N ILE A 129 -4.49 -4.91 6.62
CA ILE A 129 -5.78 -4.29 6.25
C ILE A 129 -5.78 -2.84 6.73
N VAL A 130 -5.77 -1.89 5.80
CA VAL A 130 -5.92 -0.47 6.11
C VAL A 130 -7.33 -0.03 5.73
N THR A 131 -8.16 0.27 6.73
CA THR A 131 -9.57 0.68 6.54
C THR A 131 -9.73 2.17 6.18
N GLY A 132 -8.63 2.91 6.08
CA GLY A 132 -8.59 4.33 5.71
C GLY A 132 -7.57 4.63 4.60
N THR A 133 -7.14 5.88 4.51
CA THR A 133 -6.13 6.31 3.55
C THR A 133 -4.74 5.85 3.98
N SER A 134 -4.06 5.08 3.13
CA SER A 134 -2.61 4.87 3.24
C SER A 134 -1.89 5.90 2.39
N THR A 135 -1.12 6.79 3.01
CA THR A 135 -0.29 7.76 2.29
C THR A 135 1.15 7.29 2.33
N VAL A 136 1.73 7.00 1.16
CA VAL A 136 3.17 6.76 1.01
C VAL A 136 3.83 8.09 0.65
N SER A 137 4.69 8.61 1.52
CA SER A 137 5.53 9.78 1.23
C SER A 137 6.88 9.29 0.69
N GLY A 138 7.13 9.50 -0.61
CA GLY A 138 8.31 8.97 -1.31
C GLY A 138 7.94 7.84 -2.29
N ASN A 139 8.84 6.86 -2.45
CA ASN A 139 8.66 5.75 -3.38
C ASN A 139 8.05 4.54 -2.67
N GLY A 140 6.93 4.02 -3.17
CA GLY A 140 6.36 2.75 -2.77
C GLY A 140 6.70 1.66 -3.77
N ASN A 141 7.49 0.66 -3.36
CA ASN A 141 7.76 -0.53 -4.17
C ASN A 141 6.82 -1.66 -3.75
N VAL A 142 6.08 -2.21 -4.71
CA VAL A 142 5.25 -3.42 -4.51
C VAL A 142 6.00 -4.59 -5.14
N GLY A 143 6.53 -5.50 -4.30
CA GLY A 143 7.27 -6.67 -4.77
C GLY A 143 6.41 -7.79 -5.36
N GLY A 144 5.09 -7.73 -5.15
CA GLY A 144 4.09 -8.63 -5.73
C GLY A 144 3.10 -7.90 -6.63
N THR A 145 1.87 -8.41 -6.75
CA THR A 145 0.81 -7.76 -7.52
C THR A 145 0.16 -6.63 -6.73
N LEU A 146 0.04 -5.45 -7.32
CA LEU A 146 -0.87 -4.42 -6.83
C LEU A 146 -2.28 -4.73 -7.33
N ALA A 147 -3.18 -5.15 -6.43
CA ALA A 147 -4.58 -5.42 -6.76
C ALA A 147 -5.48 -4.31 -6.24
N VAL A 148 -6.34 -3.76 -7.10
CA VAL A 148 -7.26 -2.66 -6.79
C VAL A 148 -8.68 -3.09 -7.10
N GLY A 149 -9.53 -3.14 -6.08
CA GLY A 149 -10.96 -3.49 -6.25
C GLY A 149 -11.24 -4.97 -6.51
N THR A 150 -10.24 -5.86 -6.36
CA THR A 150 -10.44 -7.30 -6.50
C THR A 150 -11.01 -7.89 -5.20
N THR A 151 -11.88 -8.90 -5.32
CA THR A 151 -12.42 -9.69 -4.20
C THR A 151 -11.86 -11.11 -4.16
N SER A 152 -11.10 -11.50 -5.18
CA SER A 152 -10.41 -12.78 -5.32
C SER A 152 -8.90 -12.56 -5.39
N ALA A 153 -8.13 -13.64 -5.21
CA ALA A 153 -6.69 -13.60 -5.39
C ALA A 153 -6.34 -13.04 -6.78
N PRO A 154 -5.42 -12.07 -6.89
CA PRO A 154 -5.06 -11.49 -8.17
C PRO A 154 -4.39 -12.53 -9.09
N VAL A 155 -4.52 -12.33 -10.39
CA VAL A 155 -3.93 -13.20 -11.41
C VAL A 155 -2.41 -13.14 -11.32
N GLY A 156 -1.75 -14.31 -11.21
CA GLY A 156 -0.31 -14.39 -10.94
C GLY A 156 0.61 -13.80 -12.01
N SER A 157 0.10 -13.54 -13.22
CA SER A 157 0.84 -12.87 -14.30
C SER A 157 0.70 -11.34 -14.31
N ALA A 158 -0.13 -10.76 -13.45
CA ALA A 158 -0.36 -9.32 -13.40
C ALA A 158 0.54 -8.65 -12.35
N ALA A 159 1.28 -7.62 -12.73
CA ALA A 159 1.94 -6.72 -11.78
C ALA A 159 0.96 -5.70 -11.18
N LEU A 160 -0.07 -5.32 -11.95
CA LEU A 160 -1.19 -4.47 -11.54
C LEU A 160 -2.49 -5.09 -12.06
N GLU A 161 -3.46 -5.31 -11.16
CA GLU A 161 -4.81 -5.73 -11.51
C GLU A 161 -5.82 -4.72 -10.95
N VAL A 162 -6.71 -4.22 -11.80
CA VAL A 162 -7.77 -3.28 -11.42
C VAL A 162 -9.10 -3.89 -11.81
N SER A 163 -9.95 -4.20 -10.84
CA SER A 163 -11.30 -4.72 -11.07
C SER A 163 -12.34 -3.71 -10.61
N SER A 164 -13.18 -3.26 -11.54
CA SER A 164 -14.32 -2.40 -11.26
C SER A 164 -15.35 -2.49 -12.38
N THR A 165 -16.63 -2.48 -12.04
CA THR A 165 -17.74 -2.40 -13.00
C THR A 165 -18.26 -0.97 -13.20
N SER A 166 -17.76 -0.01 -12.41
CA SER A 166 -18.29 1.36 -12.38
C SER A 166 -17.21 2.46 -12.35
N LYS A 167 -15.93 2.09 -12.26
CA LYS A 167 -14.80 3.02 -12.25
C LYS A 167 -13.75 2.61 -13.28
N GLY A 168 -12.98 3.57 -13.76
CA GLY A 168 -11.85 3.36 -14.67
C GLY A 168 -10.51 3.75 -14.03
N LEU A 169 -9.44 3.60 -14.81
CA LEU A 169 -8.12 4.13 -14.49
C LEU A 169 -7.99 5.55 -15.04
N LEU A 170 -7.77 6.54 -14.18
CA LEU A 170 -7.49 7.92 -14.59
C LEU A 170 -5.98 8.19 -14.41
N PRO A 171 -5.18 8.27 -15.49
CA PRO A 171 -3.78 8.66 -15.39
C PRO A 171 -3.64 10.16 -15.04
N PRO A 172 -2.42 10.64 -14.70
CA PRO A 172 -2.21 12.03 -14.33
C PRO A 172 -2.77 13.03 -15.34
N ARG A 173 -3.49 14.05 -14.85
CA ARG A 173 -4.10 15.11 -15.66
C ARG A 173 -3.25 16.36 -15.57
N LEU A 174 -2.74 16.83 -16.71
CA LEU A 174 -1.77 17.92 -16.79
C LEU A 174 -2.20 18.95 -17.84
N THR A 175 -1.88 20.22 -17.62
CA THR A 175 -1.83 21.20 -18.70
C THR A 175 -0.64 20.97 -19.61
N LEU A 176 -0.62 21.53 -20.82
CA LEU A 176 0.52 21.51 -21.72
C LEU A 176 1.77 22.03 -21.01
N ALA A 177 1.64 23.14 -20.27
CA ALA A 177 2.72 23.72 -19.48
C ALA A 177 3.28 22.72 -18.45
N GLN A 178 2.41 22.06 -17.67
CA GLN A 178 2.82 21.03 -16.69
C GLN A 178 3.41 19.78 -17.35
N ARG A 179 2.92 19.37 -18.52
CA ARG A 179 3.49 18.24 -19.27
C ARG A 179 4.90 18.55 -19.74
N THR A 180 5.17 19.78 -20.18
CA THR A 180 6.52 20.19 -20.63
C THR A 180 7.54 20.30 -19.50
N THR A 181 7.11 20.33 -18.23
CA THR A 181 8.02 20.34 -17.07
C THR A 181 8.47 18.95 -16.63
N ILE A 182 7.94 17.87 -17.21
CA ILE A 182 8.38 16.50 -16.88
C ILE A 182 9.80 16.31 -17.40
N SER A 183 10.77 16.15 -16.50
CA SER A 183 12.16 15.88 -16.83
C SER A 183 12.38 14.40 -17.17
N SER A 184 13.06 14.12 -18.29
CA SER A 184 13.41 12.77 -18.75
C SER A 184 12.25 11.74 -18.70
N PRO A 185 11.08 12.03 -19.31
CA PRO A 185 9.97 11.09 -19.33
C PRO A 185 10.37 9.75 -19.97
N ALA A 186 9.91 8.65 -19.39
CA ALA A 186 10.15 7.31 -19.91
C ALA A 186 9.24 7.01 -21.11
N VAL A 187 9.74 6.23 -22.08
CA VAL A 187 8.90 5.72 -23.17
C VAL A 187 7.76 4.88 -22.60
N GLY A 188 6.53 5.13 -23.08
CA GLY A 188 5.30 4.51 -22.60
C GLY A 188 4.60 5.27 -21.46
N LEU A 189 5.16 6.39 -20.97
CA LEU A 189 4.52 7.21 -19.94
C LEU A 189 3.17 7.78 -20.45
N LEU A 190 2.08 7.50 -19.73
CA LEU A 190 0.73 7.95 -20.07
C LEU A 190 0.27 9.14 -19.21
N ILE A 191 -0.29 10.17 -19.86
CA ILE A 191 -0.93 11.32 -19.21
C ILE A 191 -2.19 11.74 -19.96
N VAL A 192 -3.09 12.46 -19.31
CA VAL A 192 -4.18 13.19 -19.98
C VAL A 192 -3.82 14.67 -20.00
N GLN A 193 -3.73 15.25 -21.20
CA GLN A 193 -3.60 16.69 -21.36
C GLN A 193 -4.98 17.34 -21.27
N THR A 194 -5.13 18.42 -20.51
CA THR A 194 -6.43 19.07 -20.25
C THR A 194 -6.69 20.34 -21.06
N ASP A 195 -5.68 20.89 -21.72
CA ASP A 195 -5.73 22.10 -22.55
C ASP A 195 -4.91 21.92 -23.85
N ASN A 196 -4.87 22.93 -24.74
CA ASN A 196 -4.07 22.97 -25.97
C ASN A 196 -4.00 21.63 -26.75
N THR A 197 -5.16 21.16 -27.22
CA THR A 197 -5.43 19.79 -27.72
C THR A 197 -5.51 18.75 -26.59
N PRO A 198 -6.62 18.75 -25.83
CA PRO A 198 -6.87 17.77 -24.79
C PRO A 198 -6.91 16.34 -25.33
N GLY A 199 -6.50 15.37 -24.51
CA GLY A 199 -6.54 13.96 -24.88
C GLY A 199 -5.59 13.10 -24.06
N LEU A 200 -5.63 11.79 -24.29
CA LEU A 200 -4.62 10.87 -23.77
C LEU A 200 -3.34 11.01 -24.59
N TYR A 201 -2.19 11.08 -23.92
CA TYR A 201 -0.88 11.14 -24.56
C TYR A 201 0.03 10.05 -23.99
N GLN A 202 0.89 9.52 -24.85
CA GLN A 202 2.01 8.66 -24.49
C GLN A 202 3.32 9.35 -24.86
N TYR A 203 4.34 9.20 -24.01
CA TYR A 203 5.68 9.57 -24.40
C TYR A 203 6.30 8.46 -25.26
N THR A 204 6.76 8.80 -26.46
CA THR A 204 7.39 7.88 -27.41
C THR A 204 8.89 8.17 -27.50
N ALA A 205 9.63 7.35 -28.26
CA ALA A 205 11.06 7.59 -28.50
C ALA A 205 11.35 8.96 -29.15
N THR A 206 10.37 9.56 -29.83
CA THR A 206 10.50 10.86 -30.52
C THR A 206 9.75 12.00 -29.82
N GLY A 207 9.22 11.76 -28.62
CA GLY A 207 8.48 12.75 -27.84
C GLY A 207 7.01 12.39 -27.59
N TRP A 208 6.24 13.35 -27.09
CA TRP A 208 4.84 13.15 -26.77
C TRP A 208 3.97 12.99 -28.03
N SER A 209 3.20 11.91 -28.07
CA SER A 209 2.17 11.67 -29.09
C SER A 209 0.83 11.42 -28.41
N THR A 210 -0.25 11.84 -29.06
CA THR A 210 -1.60 11.44 -28.66
C THR A 210 -1.74 9.91 -28.77
N VAL A 211 -2.43 9.32 -27.81
CA VAL A 211 -2.90 7.94 -27.87
C VAL A 211 -4.35 7.99 -28.30
N GLY A 212 -4.68 7.35 -29.42
CA GLY A 212 -6.03 7.36 -29.95
C GLY A 212 -6.44 8.59 -30.75
N ALA A 213 -5.51 9.52 -31.09
CA ALA A 213 -5.75 10.49 -32.17
C ALA A 213 -5.29 9.99 -33.55
N GLY A 214 -5.19 8.67 -33.70
CA GLY A 214 -5.26 7.98 -34.98
C GLY A 214 -6.25 6.84 -34.81
N ASN A 215 -7.39 6.94 -35.49
CA ASN A 215 -8.31 5.84 -35.80
C ASN A 215 -8.52 4.82 -34.65
N TYR A 216 -9.39 5.17 -33.69
CA TYR A 216 -10.37 4.15 -33.30
C TYR A 216 -11.03 3.70 -34.60
N THR A 217 -11.07 2.39 -34.85
CA THR A 217 -11.70 1.75 -36.01
C THR A 217 -13.22 1.92 -36.06
N ALA A 218 -13.76 3.04 -35.59
CA ALA A 218 -14.99 3.56 -36.11
C ALA A 218 -14.62 4.28 -37.40
N GLU A 219 -15.03 3.73 -38.54
CA GLU A 219 -15.15 4.53 -39.76
C GLU A 219 -15.76 5.87 -39.35
N SER A 220 -15.08 6.99 -39.68
CA SER A 220 -15.68 8.30 -39.44
C SER A 220 -16.95 8.32 -40.28
N ASN A 221 -18.10 8.42 -39.61
CA ASN A 221 -19.42 8.38 -40.22
C ASN A 221 -20.02 9.79 -40.16
N SER A 222 -20.48 10.30 -41.30
CA SER A 222 -21.46 11.39 -41.30
C SER A 222 -22.85 10.82 -41.56
N ASN A 223 -23.82 11.15 -40.71
CA ASN A 223 -25.22 10.80 -40.89
C ASN A 223 -26.02 12.05 -41.24
N ALA A 224 -26.74 12.04 -42.35
CA ALA A 224 -27.62 13.14 -42.75
C ALA A 224 -28.82 12.60 -43.54
N PRO A 225 -29.97 13.30 -43.58
CA PRO A 225 -31.02 12.98 -44.54
C PRO A 225 -30.50 13.04 -45.98
N ALA A 226 -31.01 12.17 -46.86
CA ALA A 226 -30.73 12.28 -48.29
C ALA A 226 -31.10 13.70 -48.78
N PRO A 227 -30.27 14.35 -49.60
CA PRO A 227 -30.53 15.71 -50.04
C PRO A 227 -31.73 15.72 -50.99
N THR A 228 -32.59 16.72 -50.89
CA THR A 228 -33.76 16.88 -51.79
C THR A 228 -33.44 17.67 -53.06
N THR A 229 -32.25 18.29 -53.11
CA THR A 229 -31.72 19.01 -54.27
C THR A 229 -30.28 18.56 -54.53
N ALA A 230 -29.73 18.88 -55.71
CA ALA A 230 -28.36 18.51 -56.02
C ALA A 230 -27.36 19.26 -55.12
N ILE A 231 -26.42 18.53 -54.53
CA ILE A 231 -25.36 19.07 -53.67
C ILE A 231 -23.98 18.59 -54.13
N THR A 232 -22.94 19.34 -53.78
CA THR A 232 -21.55 18.89 -53.88
C THR A 232 -20.99 18.68 -52.48
N VAL A 233 -20.35 17.54 -52.25
CA VAL A 233 -19.73 17.17 -50.97
C VAL A 233 -18.24 16.96 -51.14
N ASN A 234 -17.44 17.46 -50.20
CA ASN A 234 -16.00 17.19 -50.08
C ASN A 234 -15.81 16.28 -48.85
N PRO A 235 -15.85 14.95 -49.00
CA PRO A 235 -15.95 14.03 -47.87
C PRO A 235 -14.68 14.09 -47.01
N ALA A 236 -14.82 14.45 -45.73
CA ALA A 236 -13.72 14.38 -44.74
C ALA A 236 -13.76 13.08 -43.91
N VAL A 237 -14.73 12.21 -44.22
CA VAL A 237 -15.09 11.01 -43.47
C VAL A 237 -14.91 9.77 -44.33
N THR A 238 -14.82 8.60 -43.72
CA THR A 238 -14.71 7.33 -44.47
C THR A 238 -16.07 6.79 -44.88
N ASN A 239 -17.16 7.19 -44.21
CA ASN A 239 -18.52 6.86 -44.62
C ASN A 239 -19.49 8.04 -44.58
N ILE A 240 -20.41 8.09 -45.55
CA ILE A 240 -21.60 8.94 -45.50
C ILE A 240 -22.83 8.04 -45.50
N VAL A 241 -23.69 8.17 -44.49
CA VAL A 241 -24.96 7.45 -44.39
C VAL A 241 -26.09 8.44 -44.63
N TYR A 242 -26.77 8.29 -45.76
CA TYR A 242 -27.96 9.08 -46.07
C TYR A 242 -29.21 8.40 -45.53
N THR A 243 -29.92 9.05 -44.60
CA THR A 243 -31.17 8.56 -44.00
C THR A 243 -32.39 9.02 -44.79
N ASN A 244 -33.53 8.35 -44.59
CA ASN A 244 -34.78 8.67 -45.28
C ASN A 244 -35.22 10.13 -45.07
N ASN A 245 -35.39 10.89 -46.15
CA ASN A 245 -35.87 12.28 -46.13
C ASN A 245 -37.39 12.39 -46.40
N SER A 246 -38.04 11.26 -46.77
CA SER A 246 -39.47 11.19 -47.13
C SER A 246 -39.86 12.05 -48.36
N ALA A 247 -38.93 12.30 -49.25
CA ALA A 247 -39.08 13.12 -50.45
C ALA A 247 -38.19 12.60 -51.60
N GLY A 248 -38.26 13.27 -52.75
CA GLY A 248 -37.41 12.98 -53.90
C GLY A 248 -35.93 13.25 -53.62
N ASN A 249 -35.05 12.32 -53.96
CA ASN A 249 -33.60 12.51 -53.78
C ASN A 249 -32.94 13.33 -54.91
N GLY A 250 -32.19 14.36 -54.51
CA GLY A 250 -31.24 15.08 -55.36
C GLY A 250 -29.93 14.33 -55.52
N ALA A 251 -29.12 14.76 -56.50
CA ALA A 251 -27.82 14.15 -56.78
C ALA A 251 -26.74 14.61 -55.78
N VAL A 252 -25.90 13.67 -55.34
CA VAL A 252 -24.71 13.94 -54.52
C VAL A 252 -23.49 13.92 -55.43
N THR A 253 -22.90 15.08 -55.68
CA THR A 253 -21.65 15.19 -56.45
C THR A 253 -20.45 15.12 -55.52
N LEU A 254 -19.52 14.22 -55.78
CA LEU A 254 -18.27 14.12 -55.02
C LEU A 254 -17.27 15.14 -55.56
N GLY A 255 -16.96 16.14 -54.74
CA GLY A 255 -15.96 17.17 -55.01
C GLY A 255 -14.54 16.68 -54.70
N THR A 256 -13.75 17.46 -53.97
CA THR A 256 -12.34 17.12 -53.71
C THR A 256 -12.20 16.09 -52.58
N GLY A 257 -11.16 15.24 -52.67
CA GLY A 257 -10.75 14.29 -51.63
C GLY A 257 -9.24 14.32 -51.42
N THR A 258 -8.73 13.42 -50.58
CA THR A 258 -7.27 13.23 -50.35
C THR A 258 -6.80 11.97 -51.07
N GLU A 259 -5.62 11.99 -51.70
CA GLU A 259 -5.08 10.83 -52.42
C GLU A 259 -5.02 9.58 -51.51
N GLY A 260 -5.60 8.47 -51.98
CA GLY A 260 -5.70 7.22 -51.22
C GLY A 260 -6.89 7.14 -50.25
N GLN A 261 -7.69 8.19 -50.13
CA GLN A 261 -8.89 8.18 -49.29
C GLN A 261 -9.94 7.22 -49.85
N ARG A 262 -10.50 6.37 -48.97
CA ARG A 262 -11.67 5.52 -49.27
C ARG A 262 -12.92 6.11 -48.65
N LEU A 263 -14.04 5.97 -49.36
CA LEU A 263 -15.36 6.44 -48.97
C LEU A 263 -16.41 5.36 -49.23
N VAL A 264 -17.25 5.07 -48.24
CA VAL A 264 -18.48 4.30 -48.42
C VAL A 264 -19.69 5.21 -48.32
N ILE A 265 -20.54 5.23 -49.34
CA ILE A 265 -21.82 5.94 -49.28
C ILE A 265 -22.91 4.90 -49.10
N VAL A 266 -23.64 4.98 -48.00
CA VAL A 266 -24.76 4.09 -47.66
C VAL A 266 -26.07 4.85 -47.91
N ASN A 267 -26.95 4.26 -48.71
CA ASN A 267 -28.28 4.80 -48.94
C ASN A 267 -29.31 4.07 -48.05
N ASN A 268 -29.70 4.70 -46.94
CA ASN A 268 -30.79 4.22 -46.09
C ASN A 268 -32.13 4.93 -46.38
N ASP A 269 -32.17 5.82 -47.36
CA ASP A 269 -33.39 6.41 -47.90
C ASP A 269 -34.21 5.34 -48.66
N ASN A 270 -35.51 5.58 -48.83
CA ASN A 270 -36.41 4.63 -49.51
C ASN A 270 -36.32 4.73 -51.03
N GLU A 271 -35.84 5.86 -51.57
CA GLU A 271 -35.55 6.04 -52.98
C GLU A 271 -34.09 5.73 -53.32
N PHE A 272 -33.75 5.68 -54.61
CA PHE A 272 -32.34 5.60 -55.01
C PHE A 272 -31.63 6.93 -54.75
N LEU A 273 -30.33 6.87 -54.48
CA LEU A 273 -29.47 8.03 -54.35
C LEU A 273 -28.57 8.13 -55.58
N THR A 274 -28.67 9.23 -56.31
CA THR A 274 -27.77 9.48 -57.45
C THR A 274 -26.46 10.03 -56.91
N VAL A 275 -25.34 9.37 -57.23
CA VAL A 275 -24.00 9.84 -56.89
C VAL A 275 -23.24 10.15 -58.18
N VAL A 276 -22.75 11.38 -58.30
CA VAL A 276 -21.94 11.85 -59.41
C VAL A 276 -20.49 11.89 -58.94
N SER A 277 -19.63 11.15 -59.63
CA SER A 277 -18.18 11.14 -59.40
C SER A 277 -17.46 11.47 -60.70
N SER A 278 -16.15 11.68 -60.63
CA SER A 278 -15.31 11.85 -61.82
C SER A 278 -15.31 10.61 -62.73
N SER A 279 -15.61 9.43 -62.18
CA SER A 279 -15.78 8.19 -62.94
C SER A 279 -17.15 8.02 -63.61
N GLY A 280 -18.07 8.97 -63.39
CA GLY A 280 -19.43 8.96 -63.93
C GLY A 280 -20.51 9.04 -62.86
N THR A 281 -21.76 8.98 -63.33
CA THR A 281 -22.97 9.04 -62.50
C THR A 281 -23.54 7.64 -62.29
N GLY A 282 -23.85 7.28 -61.05
CA GLY A 282 -24.45 6.00 -60.71
C GLY A 282 -25.45 6.10 -59.57
N ASN A 283 -26.42 5.19 -59.55
CA ASN A 283 -27.42 5.12 -58.50
C ASN A 283 -27.03 4.09 -57.44
N ILE A 284 -27.20 4.47 -56.18
CA ILE A 284 -27.16 3.56 -55.02
C ILE A 284 -28.60 3.25 -54.66
N LEU A 285 -29.02 2.00 -54.84
CA LEU A 285 -30.37 1.55 -54.49
C LEU A 285 -30.63 1.67 -52.98
N SER A 286 -31.90 1.74 -52.59
CA SER A 286 -32.30 1.75 -51.19
C SER A 286 -31.73 0.53 -50.44
N LYS A 287 -31.13 0.77 -49.27
CA LYS A 287 -30.45 -0.20 -48.40
C LYS A 287 -29.15 -0.79 -48.97
N TYR A 288 -28.59 -0.21 -50.02
CA TYR A 288 -27.28 -0.57 -50.55
C TYR A 288 -26.23 0.50 -50.23
N ALA A 289 -24.97 0.14 -50.48
CA ALA A 289 -23.85 1.04 -50.39
C ALA A 289 -22.97 0.95 -51.64
N ALA A 290 -22.22 2.02 -51.91
CA ALA A 290 -21.16 2.02 -52.92
C ALA A 290 -19.85 2.51 -52.30
N ARG A 291 -18.75 1.90 -52.74
CA ARG A 291 -17.39 2.26 -52.32
C ARG A 291 -16.72 3.10 -53.39
N TYR A 292 -15.95 4.08 -52.95
CA TYR A 292 -15.19 4.99 -53.78
C TYR A 292 -13.78 5.14 -53.22
N ILE A 293 -12.82 5.38 -54.12
CA ILE A 293 -11.45 5.74 -53.78
C ILE A 293 -11.05 7.01 -54.51
N TYR A 294 -10.40 7.94 -53.81
CA TYR A 294 -9.85 9.15 -54.41
C TYR A 294 -8.43 8.87 -54.89
N THR A 295 -8.25 8.85 -56.21
CA THR A 295 -6.96 8.56 -56.85
C THR A 295 -6.75 9.45 -58.05
N SER A 296 -5.51 9.88 -58.27
CA SER A 296 -5.14 10.77 -59.38
C SER A 296 -6.00 12.04 -59.45
N GLY A 297 -6.36 12.61 -58.29
CA GLY A 297 -7.17 13.84 -58.21
C GLY A 297 -8.67 13.65 -58.45
N ALA A 298 -9.20 12.43 -58.44
CA ALA A 298 -10.58 12.12 -58.79
C ALA A 298 -11.19 11.00 -57.93
N TRP A 299 -12.48 11.12 -57.60
CA TRP A 299 -13.23 10.01 -56.99
C TRP A 299 -13.60 8.99 -58.06
N ARG A 300 -13.24 7.73 -57.80
CA ARG A 300 -13.56 6.58 -58.66
C ARG A 300 -14.34 5.54 -57.87
N ARG A 301 -15.38 4.98 -58.47
CA ARG A 301 -16.13 3.87 -57.86
C ARG A 301 -15.27 2.61 -57.84
N GLU A 302 -15.17 1.96 -56.68
CA GLU A 302 -14.58 0.62 -56.56
C GLU A 302 -15.61 -0.42 -57.03
N SER A 303 -15.20 -1.31 -57.93
CA SER A 303 -16.00 -2.46 -58.40
C SER A 303 -16.07 -3.55 -57.33
#